data_AF-Q6ZY26-F1
#
_entry.id   AF-Q6ZY26-F1
#
_cell.length_a   1.000
_cell.length_b   1.000
_cell.length_c   1.000
_cell.angle_alpha   90.00
_cell.angle_beta   90.00
_cell.angle_gamma   90.00
#
_symmetry.space_group_name_H-M   'P 1'
#
loop_
_entity.id
_entity.type
_entity.pdbx_description
1 polymer ?
#
loop_
_entity_poly.entity_id
_entity_poly.type
_entity_poly.pdbx_seq_one_letter_code
_entity_poly.pdbx_strand_id
1 'polypeptide(L)'
;TGVTGIEGPRGFPGIPGRKGEPGESAYVYRSAFSVGLESRVTVPNVPIRFTKIFYNQQNHYDVTTGKFHCNIPGLYYFSYHITVYLKDVKVSLYKRDKAMLFTYDQ
;
A
#
# COMPACT_ATOMS: atom_id res chain seq x y z
N THR A 1 48.17 65.27 -29.15
CA THR A 1 47.42 64.00 -29.12
C THR A 1 47.08 63.70 -27.67
N GLY A 2 45.79 63.60 -27.32
CA GLY A 2 45.34 63.49 -25.92
C GLY A 2 45.35 62.05 -25.42
N VAL A 3 45.72 61.86 -24.15
CA VAL A 3 45.72 60.56 -23.48
C VAL A 3 44.29 60.06 -23.23
N THR A 4 44.06 58.76 -23.43
CA THR A 4 42.76 58.12 -23.20
C THR A 4 42.41 58.15 -21.71
N GLY A 5 41.15 58.49 -21.40
CA GLY A 5 40.66 58.57 -20.03
C GLY A 5 40.60 57.22 -19.32
N ILE A 6 40.52 57.27 -17.99
CA ILE A 6 40.41 56.07 -17.14
C ILE A 6 39.08 55.34 -17.37
N GLU A 7 39.14 54.01 -17.35
CA GLU A 7 37.94 53.18 -17.47
C GLU A 7 37.03 53.36 -16.24
N GLY A 8 35.72 53.37 -16.46
CA GLY A 8 34.73 53.56 -15.40
C GLY A 8 34.62 52.35 -14.46
N PRO A 9 34.01 52.55 -13.27
CA PRO A 9 33.80 51.45 -12.33
C PRO A 9 32.85 50.39 -12.90
N ARG A 10 33.08 49.13 -12.50
CA ARG A 10 32.19 48.01 -12.86
C ARG A 10 30.78 48.23 -12.31
N GLY A 11 29.76 47.92 -13.12
CA GLY A 11 28.36 48.02 -12.72
C GLY A 11 27.96 47.01 -11.63
N PHE A 12 26.81 47.27 -10.99
CA PHE A 12 26.27 46.43 -9.92
C PHE A 12 25.86 45.03 -10.43
N PRO A 13 25.89 44.01 -9.55
CA PRO A 13 25.33 42.69 -9.86
C PRO A 13 23.85 42.76 -10.29
N GLY A 14 23.46 41.90 -11.22
CA GLY A 14 22.08 41.77 -11.66
C GLY A 14 21.16 41.20 -10.56
N ILE A 15 19.86 41.36 -10.75
CA ILE A 15 18.84 40.85 -9.82
C ILE A 15 18.83 39.31 -9.88
N PRO A 16 18.71 38.62 -8.72
CA PRO A 16 18.54 37.17 -8.70
C PRO A 16 17.37 36.70 -9.58
N GLY A 17 17.56 35.55 -10.24
CA GLY A 17 16.52 34.92 -11.05
C GLY A 17 15.31 34.47 -10.22
N ARG A 18 14.18 34.25 -10.89
CA ARG A 18 12.97 33.72 -10.24
C ARG A 18 13.22 32.29 -9.74
N LYS A 19 12.62 31.95 -8.60
CA LYS A 19 12.60 30.57 -8.09
C LYS A 19 11.89 29.67 -9.11
N GLY A 20 12.43 28.47 -9.36
CA GLY A 20 11.80 27.47 -10.22
C GLY A 20 10.50 26.91 -9.61
N GLU A 21 9.71 26.27 -10.47
CA GLU A 21 8.47 25.59 -10.08
C GLU A 21 8.73 24.49 -9.04
N PRO A 22 7.79 24.22 -8.11
CA PRO A 22 7.85 23.04 -7.25
C PRO A 22 7.90 21.75 -8.07
N GLY A 23 8.70 20.78 -7.62
CA GLY A 23 8.75 19.45 -8.24
C GLY A 23 7.44 18.67 -8.06
N GLU A 24 7.20 17.71 -8.94
CA GLU A 24 6.03 16.81 -8.88
C GLU A 24 6.07 15.92 -7.63
N SER A 25 4.91 15.64 -7.04
CA SER A 25 4.82 14.82 -5.83
C SER A 25 5.14 13.35 -6.13
N ALA A 26 5.74 12.65 -5.16
CA ALA A 26 6.12 11.25 -5.34
C ALA A 26 4.88 10.35 -5.52
N TYR A 27 4.92 9.47 -6.52
CA TYR A 27 3.87 8.47 -6.72
C TYR A 27 3.80 7.50 -5.54
N VAL A 28 2.60 7.33 -4.98
CA VAL A 28 2.37 6.44 -3.83
C VAL A 28 1.76 5.12 -4.31
N TYR A 29 2.54 4.05 -4.23
CA TYR A 29 2.05 2.68 -4.44
C TYR A 29 1.08 2.29 -3.33
N ARG A 30 -0.15 1.89 -3.70
CA ARG A 30 -1.18 1.47 -2.75
C ARG A 30 -1.65 0.07 -3.11
N SER A 31 -1.74 -0.79 -2.11
CA SER A 31 -2.33 -2.12 -2.21
C SER A 31 -2.71 -2.58 -0.82
N ALA A 32 -3.98 -2.43 -0.46
CA ALA A 32 -4.48 -2.84 0.83
C ALA A 32 -5.91 -3.38 0.73
N PHE A 33 -6.28 -4.22 1.69
CA PHE A 33 -7.65 -4.69 1.85
C PHE A 33 -7.96 -4.85 3.35
N SER A 34 -9.23 -4.70 3.70
CA SER A 34 -9.77 -5.00 5.02
C SER A 34 -11.17 -5.55 4.81
N VAL A 35 -11.40 -6.76 5.30
CA VAL A 35 -12.60 -7.54 5.03
C VAL A 35 -13.06 -8.29 6.26
N GLY A 36 -14.36 -8.56 6.33
CA GLY A 36 -15.00 -9.27 7.43
C GLY A 36 -15.93 -10.36 6.93
N LEU A 37 -16.32 -11.23 7.85
CA LEU A 37 -17.23 -12.34 7.57
C LEU A 37 -18.67 -11.90 7.88
N GLU A 38 -19.61 -12.12 6.96
CA GLU A 38 -21.05 -11.84 7.18
C GLU A 38 -21.82 -13.08 7.60
N SER A 39 -21.43 -14.24 7.08
CA SER A 39 -22.06 -15.53 7.37
C SER A 39 -21.01 -16.57 7.76
N ARG A 40 -21.37 -17.50 8.66
CA ARG A 40 -20.45 -18.57 9.08
C ARG A 40 -19.89 -19.36 7.90
N VAL A 41 -18.63 -19.74 8.01
CA VAL A 41 -17.97 -20.63 7.05
C VAL A 41 -18.55 -22.03 7.20
N THR A 42 -19.09 -22.59 6.12
CA THR A 42 -19.72 -23.91 6.12
C THR A 42 -18.84 -25.01 5.53
N VAL A 43 -17.80 -24.64 4.75
CA VAL A 43 -16.95 -25.59 4.01
C VAL A 43 -15.53 -25.58 4.59
N PRO A 44 -15.03 -26.73 5.09
CA PRO A 44 -13.64 -26.84 5.55
C PRO A 44 -12.67 -26.95 4.36
N ASN A 45 -11.39 -26.68 4.60
CA ASN A 45 -10.29 -26.85 3.63
C ASN A 45 -10.40 -26.03 2.34
N VAL A 46 -11.24 -24.99 2.32
CA VAL A 46 -11.30 -24.01 1.22
C VAL A 46 -10.96 -22.62 1.74
N PRO A 47 -10.52 -21.69 0.87
CA PRO A 47 -10.30 -20.31 1.26
C PRO A 47 -11.57 -19.70 1.87
N ILE A 48 -11.41 -19.01 3.00
CA ILE A 48 -12.51 -18.28 3.64
C ILE A 48 -12.86 -17.06 2.77
N ARG A 49 -14.11 -16.98 2.35
CA ARG A 49 -14.64 -15.86 1.56
C ARG A 49 -15.19 -14.80 2.50
N PHE A 50 -14.43 -13.73 2.70
CA PHE A 50 -14.86 -12.58 3.48
C PHE A 50 -15.61 -11.61 2.56
N THR A 51 -16.92 -11.49 2.75
CA THR A 51 -17.80 -10.71 1.86
C THR A 51 -18.02 -9.28 2.34
N LYS A 52 -17.85 -9.00 3.63
CA LYS A 52 -17.97 -7.64 4.17
C LYS A 52 -16.74 -6.83 3.81
N ILE A 53 -16.88 -5.80 2.97
CA ILE A 53 -15.76 -4.95 2.57
C ILE A 53 -15.68 -3.73 3.49
N PHE A 54 -14.60 -3.62 4.27
CA PHE A 54 -14.26 -2.38 4.98
C PHE A 54 -13.37 -1.49 4.09
N TYR A 55 -12.44 -2.09 3.36
CA TYR A 55 -11.59 -1.42 2.38
C TYR A 55 -11.14 -2.41 1.30
N ASN A 56 -11.26 -2.05 0.03
CA ASN A 56 -10.71 -2.82 -1.10
C ASN A 56 -10.56 -1.93 -2.35
N GLN A 57 -10.08 -0.70 -2.19
CA GLN A 57 -10.13 0.31 -3.26
C GLN A 57 -9.34 -0.12 -4.52
N GLN A 58 -8.29 -0.91 -4.36
CA GLN A 58 -7.49 -1.41 -5.49
C GLN A 58 -8.05 -2.70 -6.11
N ASN A 59 -9.09 -3.29 -5.51
CA ASN A 59 -9.66 -4.58 -5.94
C ASN A 59 -8.63 -5.71 -6.02
N HIS A 60 -7.57 -5.65 -5.20
CA HIS A 60 -6.57 -6.71 -5.11
C HIS A 60 -7.05 -7.89 -4.26
N TYR A 61 -8.04 -7.70 -3.39
CA TYR A 61 -8.77 -8.81 -2.76
C TYR A 61 -9.95 -9.23 -3.62
N ASP A 62 -9.98 -10.50 -4.01
CA ASP A 62 -11.09 -11.10 -4.75
C ASP A 62 -12.08 -11.74 -3.77
N VAL A 63 -13.28 -11.15 -3.70
CA VAL A 63 -14.38 -11.56 -2.82
C VAL A 63 -14.98 -12.90 -3.23
N THR A 64 -14.88 -13.25 -4.51
CA THR A 64 -15.43 -14.51 -5.05
C THR A 64 -14.55 -15.69 -4.66
N THR A 65 -13.23 -15.52 -4.62
CA THR A 65 -12.29 -16.58 -4.27
C THR A 65 -11.80 -16.52 -2.82
N GLY A 66 -11.96 -15.39 -2.16
CA GLY A 66 -11.41 -15.13 -0.82
C GLY A 66 -9.89 -14.92 -0.81
N LYS A 67 -9.28 -14.54 -1.95
CA LYS A 67 -7.82 -14.48 -2.12
C LYS A 67 -7.36 -13.06 -2.37
N PHE A 68 -6.22 -12.70 -1.77
CA PHE A 68 -5.49 -11.48 -2.11
C PHE A 68 -4.50 -11.77 -3.24
N HIS A 69 -4.57 -10.96 -4.31
CA HIS A 69 -3.67 -10.98 -5.44
C HIS A 69 -2.61 -9.89 -5.27
N CYS A 70 -1.34 -10.29 -5.31
CA CYS A 70 -0.23 -9.37 -5.19
C CYS A 70 0.08 -8.74 -6.55
N ASN A 71 -0.40 -7.52 -6.77
CA ASN A 71 -0.15 -6.77 -8.02
C ASN A 71 1.11 -5.92 -7.96
N ILE A 72 1.58 -5.58 -6.76
CA ILE A 72 2.76 -4.74 -6.53
C ILE A 72 3.78 -5.56 -5.71
N PRO A 73 4.99 -5.85 -6.22
CA PRO A 73 5.99 -6.56 -5.45
C PRO A 73 6.43 -5.72 -4.24
N GLY A 74 6.51 -6.35 -3.07
CA GLY A 74 6.88 -5.65 -1.83
C GLY A 74 6.69 -6.49 -0.59
N LEU A 75 6.96 -5.87 0.57
CA LEU A 75 6.67 -6.43 1.88
C LEU A 75 5.22 -6.11 2.26
N TYR A 76 4.49 -7.13 2.72
CA TYR A 76 3.09 -7.01 3.10
C TYR A 76 2.89 -7.43 4.56
N TYR A 77 2.01 -6.71 5.25
CA TYR A 77 1.54 -7.05 6.58
C TYR A 77 0.12 -7.61 6.49
N PHE A 78 -0.09 -8.79 7.10
CA PHE A 78 -1.40 -9.42 7.19
C PHE A 78 -1.75 -9.60 8.66
N SER A 79 -2.95 -9.16 9.04
CA SER A 79 -3.53 -9.37 10.36
C SER A 79 -4.93 -9.93 10.21
N TYR A 80 -5.34 -10.80 11.14
CA TYR A 80 -6.69 -11.32 11.21
C TYR A 80 -7.12 -11.45 12.66
N HIS A 81 -8.42 -11.26 12.89
CA HIS A 81 -9.06 -11.45 14.19
C HIS A 81 -10.25 -12.38 13.98
N ILE A 82 -10.34 -13.42 14.80
CA ILE A 82 -11.36 -14.45 14.68
C ILE A 82 -12.10 -14.53 16.01
N THR A 83 -13.42 -14.50 15.96
CA THR A 83 -14.26 -14.79 17.11
C THR A 83 -14.61 -16.26 17.10
N VAL A 84 -14.11 -17.02 18.08
CA VAL A 84 -14.43 -18.44 18.24
C VAL A 84 -15.67 -18.59 19.11
N TYR A 85 -16.65 -19.35 18.63
CA TYR A 85 -17.90 -19.59 19.35
C TYR A 85 -18.46 -20.98 19.02
N LEU A 86 -18.62 -21.80 20.07
CA LEU A 86 -19.18 -23.16 20.11
C LEU A 86 -18.30 -24.30 19.56
N LYS A 87 -17.34 -24.03 18.68
CA LYS A 87 -16.48 -25.07 18.09
C LYS A 87 -15.05 -24.56 17.96
N ASP A 88 -14.10 -25.46 18.21
CA ASP A 88 -12.68 -25.25 17.94
C ASP A 88 -12.47 -24.73 16.52
N VAL A 89 -11.58 -23.76 16.39
CA VAL A 89 -11.22 -23.20 15.09
C VAL A 89 -9.73 -23.38 14.86
N LYS A 90 -9.41 -24.00 13.71
CA LYS A 90 -8.06 -24.03 13.16
C LYS A 90 -8.06 -23.28 11.84
N VAL A 91 -7.29 -22.21 11.78
CA VAL A 91 -7.06 -21.46 10.54
C VAL A 91 -5.61 -21.53 10.13
N SER A 92 -5.37 -21.30 8.85
CA SER A 92 -4.02 -21.19 8.33
C SER A 92 -3.96 -20.09 7.29
N LEU A 93 -2.94 -19.24 7.38
CA LEU A 93 -2.65 -18.22 6.39
C LEU A 93 -1.80 -18.82 5.28
N TYR A 94 -2.26 -18.76 4.04
CA TYR A 94 -1.59 -19.34 2.88
C TYR A 94 -0.90 -18.30 2.01
N LYS A 95 0.25 -18.68 1.45
CA LYS A 95 0.95 -17.95 0.37
C LYS A 95 1.30 -18.94 -0.74
N ARG A 96 0.73 -18.75 -1.94
CA ARG A 96 0.96 -19.62 -3.11
C ARG A 96 0.85 -21.11 -2.74
N ASP A 97 -0.29 -21.48 -2.15
CA ASP A 97 -0.67 -22.84 -1.77
C ASP A 97 0.17 -23.49 -0.65
N LYS A 98 1.06 -22.73 0.00
CA LYS A 98 1.78 -23.17 1.19
C LYS A 98 1.24 -22.44 2.42
N ALA A 99 0.94 -23.19 3.48
CA ALA A 99 0.59 -22.62 4.77
C ALA A 99 1.83 -21.98 5.40
N MET A 100 1.72 -20.68 5.74
CA MET A 100 2.80 -19.88 6.33
C MET A 100 2.62 -19.68 7.83
N LEU A 101 1.37 -19.58 8.30
CA LEU A 101 1.02 -19.40 9.70
C LEU A 101 -0.17 -20.28 10.04
N PHE A 102 -0.13 -20.88 11.23
CA PHE A 102 -1.22 -21.66 11.79
C PHE A 102 -1.71 -20.98 13.06
N THR A 103 -3.02 -20.85 13.23
CA THR A 103 -3.63 -20.41 14.48
C THR A 103 -4.68 -21.43 14.88
N TYR A 104 -4.63 -21.82 16.14
CA TYR A 104 -5.56 -22.74 16.77
C TYR A 104 -6.09 -22.08 18.03
N ASP A 105 -7.39 -22.19 18.23
CA ASP A 105 -8.10 -21.63 19.38
C ASP A 105 -9.23 -22.60 19.77
N GLN A 106 -9.37 -22.83 21.08
CA GLN A 106 -10.23 -23.85 21.72
C GLN A 106 -11.35 -23.20 22.52
#